data_AF-A0A1S2W691-F1
#
_entry.id   AF-A0A1S2W691-F1
#
_cell.length_a   1.000
_cell.length_b   1.000
_cell.length_c   1.000
_cell.angle_alpha   90.00
_cell.angle_beta   90.00
_cell.angle_gamma   90.00
#
_symmetry.space_group_name_H-M   'P 1'
#
loop_
_entity.id
_entity.type
_entity.pdbx_description
1 polymer ?
#
loop_
_entity_poly.entity_id
_entity_poly.type
_entity_poly.pdbx_seq_one_letter_code
_entity_poly.pdbx_strand_id
1 'polypeptide(L)'
;MHDVISFPAAPTQSLIERYLVHAHPYPRSYQPAKLIALRREQGVMNRLYRTERELILRPRELIAPQVQRLSMKQQERLSRYIEARRSSFGFDEAETYKFYLLEVAYELRHLPRTSQPIRSHTYYQLEELLSGKPFVLHATACSRQ
;
A
#
# COMPACT_ATOMS: atom_id res chain seq x y z
N MET A 1 -5.16 15.33 7.45
CA MET A 1 -4.12 14.46 6.83
C MET A 1 -3.63 13.53 7.92
N HIS A 2 -3.63 12.22 7.68
CA HIS A 2 -3.11 11.23 8.61
C HIS A 2 -1.61 10.98 8.38
N ASP A 3 -0.94 10.38 9.36
CA ASP A 3 0.47 10.03 9.21
C ASP A 3 0.64 8.75 8.40
N VAL A 4 0.01 7.65 8.80
CA VAL A 4 0.15 6.35 8.13
C VAL A 4 -1.22 5.75 7.83
N ILE A 5 -1.46 5.34 6.58
CA ILE A 5 -2.56 4.44 6.22
C ILE A 5 -2.02 3.01 6.12
N SER A 6 -2.79 2.06 6.63
CA SER A 6 -2.41 0.65 6.68
C SER A 6 -3.41 -0.20 5.91
N PHE A 7 -2.92 -1.03 4.99
CA PHE A 7 -3.74 -1.91 4.17
C PHE A 7 -3.53 -3.38 4.52
N PRO A 8 -4.59 -4.21 4.52
CA PRO A 8 -4.43 -5.65 4.55
C PRO A 8 -3.83 -6.11 3.22
N ALA A 9 -2.67 -6.75 3.28
CA ALA A 9 -1.93 -7.11 2.07
C ALA A 9 -1.41 -8.56 2.10
N ALA A 10 -1.64 -9.32 3.17
CA ALA A 10 -1.12 -10.68 3.35
C ALA A 10 -1.05 -11.54 2.06
N PRO A 11 -2.13 -11.69 1.26
CA PRO A 11 -2.06 -12.46 0.02
C PRO A 11 -1.11 -11.85 -1.03
N THR A 12 -1.14 -10.53 -1.24
CA THR A 12 -0.41 -9.85 -2.31
C THR A 12 0.93 -9.26 -1.87
N GLN A 13 1.29 -9.40 -0.59
CA GLN A 13 2.39 -8.65 -0.01
C GLN A 13 3.73 -8.97 -0.64
N SER A 14 4.02 -10.25 -0.93
CA SER A 14 5.28 -10.64 -1.56
C SER A 14 5.45 -9.97 -2.93
N LEU A 15 4.36 -9.80 -3.68
CA LEU A 15 4.39 -9.07 -4.96
C LEU A 15 4.61 -7.57 -4.72
N ILE A 16 3.90 -6.99 -3.76
CA ILE A 16 4.04 -5.57 -3.44
C ILE A 16 5.47 -5.26 -2.97
N GLU A 17 6.06 -6.08 -2.11
CA GLU A 17 7.43 -5.90 -1.62
C GLU A 17 8.48 -6.13 -2.71
N ARG A 18 8.25 -7.10 -3.61
CA ARG A 18 9.17 -7.40 -4.72
C ARG A 18 9.22 -6.28 -5.75
N TYR A 19 8.07 -5.72 -6.11
CA TYR A 19 7.97 -4.73 -7.17
C TYR A 19 7.83 -3.30 -6.65
N LEU A 20 7.60 -3.12 -5.35
CA LEU A 20 7.27 -1.83 -4.72
C LEU A 20 6.09 -1.14 -5.41
N VAL A 21 5.03 -1.91 -5.67
CA VAL A 21 3.80 -1.41 -6.26
C VAL A 21 2.61 -1.98 -5.49
N HIS A 22 1.72 -1.11 -5.03
CA HIS A 22 0.43 -1.50 -4.45
C HIS A 22 -0.70 -1.05 -5.37
N ALA A 23 -1.80 -1.80 -5.40
CA ALA A 23 -2.97 -1.44 -6.20
C ALA A 23 -4.28 -1.81 -5.52
N HIS A 24 -5.33 -1.04 -5.80
CA HIS A 24 -6.72 -1.37 -5.45
C HIS A 24 -7.71 -0.91 -6.53
N PRO A 25 -8.92 -1.52 -6.58
CA PRO A 25 -9.99 -1.06 -7.47
C PRO A 25 -10.35 0.40 -7.23
N TYR A 26 -10.52 1.15 -8.30
CA TYR A 26 -10.91 2.56 -8.30
C TYR A 26 -12.36 2.69 -8.84
N PRO A 27 -13.22 3.51 -8.22
CA PRO A 27 -12.93 4.47 -7.16
C PRO A 27 -12.94 3.86 -5.76
N ARG A 28 -11.96 4.27 -4.94
CA ARG A 28 -11.99 4.07 -3.50
C ARG A 28 -11.41 5.28 -2.81
N SER A 29 -12.22 5.94 -1.98
CA SER A 29 -11.82 7.18 -1.31
C SER A 29 -11.21 6.86 0.05
N TYR A 30 -9.90 7.12 0.16
CA TYR A 30 -9.18 7.08 1.43
C TYR A 30 -8.83 8.50 1.87
N GLN A 31 -8.78 8.72 3.19
CA GLN A 31 -8.25 9.96 3.72
C GLN A 31 -6.75 10.05 3.41
N PRO A 32 -6.24 11.22 2.99
CA PRO A 32 -4.82 11.38 2.68
C PRO A 32 -3.93 11.00 3.86
N ALA A 33 -2.88 10.23 3.59
CA ALA A 33 -1.85 9.84 4.56
C ALA A 33 -0.44 10.05 3.98
N LYS A 34 0.55 10.34 4.84
CA LYS A 34 1.94 10.57 4.41
C LYS A 34 2.66 9.28 4.03
N LEU A 35 2.35 8.19 4.71
CA LEU A 35 3.01 6.89 4.56
C LEU A 35 1.99 5.76 4.43
N ILE A 36 2.43 4.66 3.86
CA ILE A 36 1.67 3.42 3.73
C ILE A 36 2.34 2.32 4.56
N ALA A 37 1.55 1.55 5.30
CA ALA A 37 1.96 0.30 5.92
C ALA A 37 1.18 -0.86 5.30
N LEU A 38 1.83 -2.01 5.16
CA LEU A 38 1.20 -3.23 4.65
C LEU A 38 1.14 -4.26 5.76
N ARG A 39 -0.07 -4.74 6.07
CA ARG A 39 -0.27 -5.75 7.09
C ARG A 39 -0.19 -7.14 6.49
N ARG A 40 0.71 -7.95 7.05
CA ARG A 40 0.77 -9.41 6.82
C ARG A 40 -0.26 -10.11 7.70
N GLU A 41 -0.20 -11.44 7.71
CA GLU A 41 -0.92 -12.27 8.66
C GLU A 41 -0.75 -11.76 10.09
N GLN A 42 -1.82 -11.91 10.89
CA GLN A 42 -1.90 -11.42 12.27
C GLN A 42 -1.65 -9.89 12.43
N GLY A 43 -1.73 -9.12 11.35
CA GLY A 43 -1.63 -7.66 11.40
C GLY A 43 -0.21 -7.12 11.52
N VAL A 44 0.81 -7.97 11.34
CA VAL A 44 2.22 -7.57 11.44
C VAL A 44 2.59 -6.58 10.33
N MET A 45 3.34 -5.55 10.70
CA MET A 45 3.90 -4.55 9.78
C MET A 45 5.43 -4.55 9.91
N ASN A 46 6.12 -4.68 8.78
CA ASN A 46 7.58 -4.76 8.73
C ASN A 46 8.23 -3.51 8.12
N ARG A 47 7.46 -2.71 7.37
CA ARG A 47 7.97 -1.55 6.63
C ARG A 47 6.92 -0.47 6.49
N LEU A 48 7.40 0.77 6.38
CA LEU A 48 6.63 1.93 5.96
C LEU A 48 7.11 2.39 4.59
N TYR A 49 6.17 2.79 3.74
CA TYR A 49 6.42 3.19 2.38
C TYR A 49 5.99 4.64 2.15
N ARG A 50 6.76 5.35 1.32
CA ARG A 50 6.33 6.60 0.68
C ARG A 50 5.78 6.29 -0.70
N THR A 51 4.85 7.11 -1.15
CA THR A 51 4.34 7.06 -2.52
C THR A 51 5.19 7.95 -3.41
N GLU A 52 5.97 7.35 -4.32
CA GLU A 52 6.71 8.09 -5.34
C GLU A 52 5.75 8.70 -6.36
N ARG A 53 4.78 7.89 -6.82
CA ARG A 53 3.78 8.25 -7.83
C ARG A 53 2.48 7.47 -7.63
N GLU A 54 1.39 8.13 -8.00
CA GLU A 54 0.07 7.52 -8.09
C GLU A 54 -0.39 7.52 -9.55
N LEU A 55 -1.01 6.44 -9.98
CA LEU A 55 -1.55 6.30 -11.34
C LEU A 55 -2.95 5.70 -11.27
N ILE A 56 -3.84 6.14 -12.15
CA ILE A 56 -5.18 5.58 -12.29
C ILE A 56 -5.31 5.07 -13.71
N LEU A 57 -5.29 3.75 -13.91
CA LEU A 57 -5.35 3.13 -15.23
C LEU A 57 -5.98 1.75 -15.17
N ARG A 58 -6.43 1.26 -16.33
CA ARG A 58 -6.74 -0.16 -16.50
C ARG A 58 -5.45 -0.96 -16.67
N PRO A 59 -5.34 -2.18 -16.13
CA PRO A 59 -4.12 -2.98 -16.19
C PRO A 59 -3.55 -3.24 -17.60
N ARG A 60 -4.36 -3.14 -18.66
CA ARG A 60 -3.93 -3.30 -20.06
C ARG A 60 -3.34 -2.03 -20.67
N GLU A 61 -3.52 -0.87 -20.05
CA GLU A 61 -3.17 0.44 -20.60
C GLU A 61 -1.73 0.85 -20.24
N LEU A 62 -0.77 -0.06 -20.41
CA LEU A 62 0.66 0.21 -20.09
C LEU A 62 1.31 1.28 -20.98
N ILE A 63 0.70 1.59 -22.13
CA ILE A 63 1.17 2.63 -23.05
C ILE A 63 0.56 4.01 -22.75
N ALA A 64 -0.27 4.15 -21.70
CA ALA A 64 -0.93 5.41 -21.38
C ALA A 64 0.09 6.54 -21.13
N PRO A 65 -0.22 7.81 -21.49
CA PRO A 65 0.73 8.92 -21.35
C PRO A 65 1.32 9.10 -19.94
N GLN A 66 0.53 8.81 -18.91
CA GLN A 66 0.99 8.86 -17.51
C GLN A 66 2.03 7.78 -17.17
N VAL A 67 2.00 6.63 -17.84
CA VAL A 67 3.01 5.58 -17.69
C VAL A 67 4.29 5.98 -18.41
N GLN A 68 4.17 6.57 -19.61
CA GLN A 68 5.33 7.03 -20.39
C GLN A 68 6.14 8.13 -19.67
N ARG A 69 5.51 8.90 -18.76
CA ARG A 69 6.17 9.91 -17.93
C ARG A 69 6.94 9.33 -16.74
N LEU A 70 6.79 8.04 -16.45
CA LEU A 70 7.56 7.36 -15.40
C LEU A 70 8.99 7.11 -15.87
N SER A 71 9.94 7.01 -14.93
CA SER A 71 11.28 6.51 -15.23
C SER A 71 11.24 5.06 -15.73
N MET A 72 12.25 4.61 -16.49
CA MET A 72 12.35 3.23 -16.98
C MET A 72 12.21 2.18 -15.86
N LYS A 73 12.85 2.44 -14.71
CA LYS A 73 12.75 1.58 -13.51
C LYS A 73 11.33 1.53 -12.94
N GLN A 74 10.60 2.64 -12.96
CA GLN A 74 9.20 2.68 -12.50
C GLN A 74 8.27 1.95 -13.47
N GLN A 75 8.48 2.12 -14.78
CA GLN A 75 7.72 1.39 -15.81
C GLN A 75 7.92 -0.12 -15.70
N GLU A 76 9.17 -0.57 -15.55
CA GLU A 76 9.51 -1.99 -15.39
C GLU A 76 8.87 -2.59 -14.13
N ARG A 77 8.97 -1.90 -12.98
CA ARG A 77 8.33 -2.31 -11.73
C ARG A 77 6.82 -2.46 -11.88
N LEU A 78 6.17 -1.46 -12.48
CA LEU A 78 4.73 -1.46 -12.71
C LEU A 78 4.30 -2.61 -13.64
N SER A 79 4.98 -2.75 -14.79
CA SER A 79 4.66 -3.79 -15.77
C SER A 79 4.80 -5.20 -15.17
N ARG A 80 5.92 -5.48 -14.49
CA ARG A 80 6.14 -6.78 -13.84
C ARG A 80 5.17 -7.05 -12.69
N TYR A 81 4.80 -6.02 -11.93
CA TYR A 81 3.78 -6.16 -10.89
C TYR A 81 2.43 -6.55 -11.49
N ILE A 82 2.00 -5.87 -12.56
CA ILE A 82 0.73 -6.16 -13.23
C ILE A 82 0.75 -7.58 -13.79
N GLU A 83 1.82 -7.98 -14.47
CA GLU A 83 1.99 -9.34 -15.00
C GLU A 83 1.93 -10.41 -13.89
N ALA A 84 2.73 -10.26 -12.84
CA ALA A 84 2.81 -11.23 -11.74
C ALA A 84 1.51 -11.30 -10.92
N ARG A 85 0.82 -10.17 -10.73
CA ARG A 85 -0.48 -10.14 -10.06
C ARG A 85 -1.58 -10.74 -10.93
N ARG A 86 -1.57 -10.51 -12.25
CA ARG A 86 -2.51 -11.13 -13.21
C ARG A 86 -2.43 -12.66 -13.16
N SER A 87 -1.23 -13.24 -13.08
CA SER A 87 -1.05 -14.69 -13.04
C SER A 87 -1.39 -15.36 -11.70
N SER A 88 -1.65 -14.60 -10.64
CA SER A 88 -1.85 -15.11 -9.27
C SER A 88 -3.19 -14.69 -8.67
N PHE A 89 -3.36 -13.40 -8.38
CA PHE A 89 -4.57 -12.84 -7.76
C PHE A 89 -5.57 -12.29 -8.77
N GLY A 90 -5.14 -12.13 -10.02
CA GLY A 90 -5.90 -11.51 -11.09
C GLY A 90 -6.01 -9.99 -10.96
N PHE A 91 -6.49 -9.40 -12.04
CA PHE A 91 -7.18 -8.12 -12.02
C PHE A 91 -8.54 -8.34 -12.67
N ASP A 92 -9.54 -7.58 -12.25
CA ASP A 92 -10.67 -7.37 -13.14
C ASP A 92 -10.21 -6.46 -14.29
N GLU A 93 -10.12 -7.03 -15.49
CA GLU A 93 -9.57 -6.37 -16.67
C GLU A 93 -10.44 -5.21 -17.18
N ALA A 94 -11.74 -5.19 -16.81
CA ALA A 94 -12.65 -4.09 -17.14
C ALA A 94 -12.55 -2.93 -16.14
N GLU A 95 -12.06 -3.20 -14.93
CA GLU A 95 -11.99 -2.21 -13.86
C GLU A 95 -10.74 -1.32 -13.95
N THR A 96 -10.91 -0.10 -13.47
CA THR A 96 -9.82 0.84 -13.27
C THR A 96 -9.19 0.59 -11.91
N TYR A 97 -7.87 0.63 -11.84
CA TYR A 97 -7.14 0.48 -10.59
C TYR A 97 -6.36 1.75 -10.29
N LYS A 98 -6.25 2.08 -9.00
CA LYS A 98 -5.28 3.05 -8.52
C LYS A 98 -4.02 2.32 -8.08
N PHE A 99 -2.90 2.65 -8.72
CA PHE A 99 -1.57 2.12 -8.44
C PHE A 99 -0.75 3.13 -7.67
N TYR A 100 -0.03 2.64 -6.66
CA TYR A 100 0.94 3.38 -5.87
C TYR A 100 2.31 2.79 -6.18
N LEU A 101 3.19 3.57 -6.79
CA LEU A 101 4.61 3.24 -6.85
C LEU A 101 5.25 3.65 -5.54
N LEU A 102 5.91 2.69 -4.90
CA LEU A 102 6.36 2.79 -3.52
C LEU A 102 7.88 2.90 -3.42
N GLU A 103 8.30 3.62 -2.39
CA GLU A 103 9.66 3.70 -1.88
C GLU A 103 9.65 3.21 -0.43
N VAL A 104 10.63 2.41 -0.03
CA VAL A 104 10.78 2.05 1.40
C VAL A 104 11.30 3.26 2.15
N ALA A 105 10.51 3.76 3.11
CA ALA A 105 10.87 4.90 3.94
C ALA A 105 11.48 4.45 5.27
N TYR A 106 10.91 3.40 5.89
CA TYR A 106 11.38 2.86 7.16
C TYR A 106 11.25 1.34 7.20
N GLU A 107 12.20 0.68 7.87
CA GLU A 107 12.05 -0.71 8.30
C GLU A 107 11.66 -0.77 9.78
N LEU A 108 10.57 -1.48 10.08
CA LEU A 108 10.03 -1.67 11.43
C LEU A 108 10.57 -2.96 12.03
N ARG A 109 11.82 -2.93 12.52
CA ARG A 109 12.52 -4.13 13.02
C ARG A 109 11.86 -4.81 14.23
N HIS A 110 11.09 -4.08 15.00
CA HIS A 110 10.35 -4.60 16.16
C HIS A 110 9.00 -5.24 15.77
N LEU A 111 8.66 -5.25 14.46
CA LEU A 111 7.50 -5.93 13.89
C LEU A 111 6.18 -5.61 14.63
N PRO A 112 5.80 -4.32 14.73
CA PRO A 112 4.55 -3.94 15.37
C PRO A 112 3.36 -4.63 14.69
N ARG A 113 2.36 -5.01 15.47
CA ARG A 113 1.16 -5.69 14.99
C ARG A 113 -0.10 -5.16 15.62
N THR A 114 -1.22 -5.41 14.95
CA THR A 114 -2.54 -5.05 15.51
C THR A 114 -2.88 -5.98 16.67
N SER A 115 -3.63 -5.47 17.65
CA SER A 115 -4.12 -6.29 18.78
C SER A 115 -5.14 -7.35 18.35
N GLN A 116 -5.82 -7.12 17.23
CA GLN A 116 -6.82 -8.02 16.65
C GLN A 116 -6.71 -8.03 15.11
N PRO A 117 -7.19 -9.08 14.41
CA PRO A 117 -7.22 -9.10 12.96
C PRO A 117 -8.14 -8.03 12.37
N ILE A 118 -7.59 -7.09 11.58
CA ILE A 118 -8.36 -6.03 10.92
C ILE A 118 -8.38 -6.25 9.41
N ARG A 119 -9.58 -6.44 8.86
CA ARG A 119 -9.81 -6.67 7.42
C ARG A 119 -9.98 -5.39 6.58
N SER A 120 -10.18 -4.23 7.21
CA SER A 120 -10.33 -2.94 6.51
C SER A 120 -9.02 -2.15 6.52
N HIS A 121 -8.97 -1.01 5.81
CA HIS A 121 -7.85 -0.08 5.98
C HIS A 121 -7.92 0.61 7.36
N THR A 122 -6.79 1.07 7.89
CA THR A 122 -6.72 1.69 9.22
C THR A 122 -5.66 2.79 9.22
N TYR A 123 -5.83 3.81 10.05
CA TYR A 123 -4.86 4.89 10.19
C TYR A 123 -4.10 4.76 11.50
N TYR A 124 -2.83 5.16 11.49
CA TYR A 124 -1.95 5.17 12.66
C TYR A 124 -1.21 6.50 12.73
N GLN A 125 -0.87 6.90 13.96
CA GLN A 125 0.16 7.91 14.18
C GLN A 125 1.53 7.28 13.88
N LEU A 126 2.46 8.06 13.32
CA LEU A 126 3.79 7.55 13.01
C LEU A 126 4.54 7.12 14.28
N GLU A 127 4.46 7.93 15.35
CA GLU A 127 5.11 7.66 16.64
C GLU A 127 4.68 6.32 17.26
N GLU A 128 3.41 5.92 17.10
CA GLU A 128 2.90 4.66 17.64
C GLU A 128 3.57 3.47 16.94
N LEU A 129 3.73 3.54 15.62
CA LEU A 129 4.42 2.50 14.83
C LEU A 129 5.94 2.48 15.06
N LEU A 130 6.52 3.57 15.58
CA LEU A 130 7.95 3.69 15.88
C LEU A 130 8.26 3.50 17.37
N SER A 131 7.24 3.34 18.22
CA SER A 131 7.37 3.30 19.68
C SER A 131 8.17 2.12 20.23
N GLY A 132 8.39 1.08 19.42
CA GLY A 132 9.01 -0.17 19.86
C GLY A 132 8.04 -1.12 20.56
N LYS A 133 6.79 -0.73 20.77
CA LYS A 133 5.76 -1.59 21.35
C LYS A 133 5.35 -2.68 20.36
N PRO A 134 5.07 -3.91 20.82
CA PRO A 134 4.65 -5.00 19.94
C PRO A 134 3.23 -4.79 19.40
N PHE A 135 2.35 -4.12 20.16
CA PHE A 135 0.98 -3.86 19.76
C PHE A 135 0.77 -2.38 19.51
N VAL A 136 0.15 -2.06 18.38
CA VAL A 136 -0.13 -0.68 17.99
C VAL A 136 -1.61 -0.37 18.09
N LEU A 137 -1.92 0.77 18.69
CA LEU A 137 -3.25 1.33 18.74
C LEU A 137 -3.50 2.09 17.43
N HIS A 138 -4.68 1.88 16.84
CA HIS A 138 -5.08 2.68 15.68
C HIS A 138 -5.32 4.12 16.14
N ALA A 139 -5.11 5.07 15.23
CA ALA A 139 -5.56 6.43 15.47
C ALA A 139 -7.09 6.36 15.61
N THR A 140 -7.60 6.43 16.84
CA THR A 140 -8.99 6.80 17.07
C THR A 140 -9.22 8.05 16.24
N ALA A 141 -10.18 7.99 15.32
CA ALA A 141 -10.66 9.18 14.64
C ALA A 141 -10.81 10.23 15.73
N CYS A 142 -10.14 11.37 15.59
CA CYS A 142 -10.36 12.49 16.46
C CYS A 142 -11.88 12.72 16.40
N SER A 143 -12.59 12.34 17.46
CA SER A 143 -13.99 12.66 17.64
C SER A 143 -14.00 14.17 17.69
N ARG A 144 -14.32 14.79 16.55
CA ARG A 144 -14.69 16.19 16.55
C ARG A 144 -16.06 16.23 17.24
N GLN A 145 -16.02 16.87 18.40
CA GLN A 145 -17.18 17.38 19.13
C GLN A 145 -18.11 18.14 18.19
#